data_AF-A0A6F8ZPY7-F1
#
_entry.id   AF-A0A6F8ZPY7-F1
#
_cell.length_a   1.000
_cell.length_b   1.000
_cell.length_c   1.000
_cell.angle_alpha   90.00
_cell.angle_beta   90.00
_cell.angle_gamma   90.00
#
_symmetry.space_group_name_H-M   'P 1'
#
loop_
_entity.id
_entity.type
_entity.pdbx_description
1 polymer ?
#
loop_
_entity_poly.entity_id
_entity_poly.type
_entity_poly.pdbx_seq_one_letter_code
_entity_poly.pdbx_strand_id
1 'polypeptide(L)'
;MCDSNSRLSGRFSSNRSFRPPPPAPPRQPDMRRGMDSISSCLGGSEGAESRYETPPASELQRLMWTKPGTSDHMDEVQPRIYIGDMYAAKDKRTLQTHHITHVLNAADGKFNVNTGKVLVHCAMGLSRSSSLVLAYLMIDENLSLVDAIKAVAANRNICPNAGFLEQLRDLDKQLHYQAR
;
A
#
# COMPACT_ATOMS: atom_id res chain seq x y z
N MET A 1 -53.53 -22.14 -29.96
CA MET A 1 -53.87 -21.51 -28.68
C MET A 1 -53.65 -22.58 -27.62
N CYS A 2 -52.39 -22.80 -27.25
CA CYS A 2 -51.74 -22.37 -25.98
C CYS A 2 -52.34 -23.15 -24.81
N ASP A 3 -51.61 -24.00 -24.09
CA ASP A 3 -50.48 -23.58 -23.26
C ASP A 3 -49.30 -24.56 -23.12
N SER A 4 -48.20 -23.90 -22.75
CA SER A 4 -46.81 -24.30 -22.56
C SER A 4 -46.55 -25.24 -21.37
N ASN A 5 -45.58 -26.16 -21.51
CA ASN A 5 -44.51 -26.25 -20.53
C ASN A 5 -43.22 -26.95 -21.03
N SER A 6 -42.13 -26.18 -20.87
CA SER A 6 -40.71 -26.46 -20.63
C SER A 6 -39.96 -27.61 -21.34
N ARG A 7 -38.86 -27.17 -21.99
CA ARG A 7 -37.88 -27.92 -22.80
C ARG A 7 -36.85 -28.71 -21.97
N LEU A 8 -36.38 -29.77 -22.62
CA LEU A 8 -35.30 -30.70 -22.29
C LEU A 8 -33.87 -30.18 -22.63
N SER A 9 -32.87 -30.82 -21.97
CA SER A 9 -31.49 -31.13 -22.43
C SER A 9 -30.48 -29.97 -22.55
N GLY A 10 -29.16 -30.09 -22.33
CA GLY A 10 -28.24 -31.18 -21.99
C GLY A 10 -26.79 -30.81 -22.39
N ARG A 11 -25.80 -31.50 -21.79
CA ARG A 11 -24.41 -31.79 -22.24
C ARG A 11 -23.22 -30.83 -21.96
N PHE A 12 -22.14 -31.51 -21.54
CA PHE A 12 -20.71 -31.16 -21.35
C PHE A 12 -19.99 -30.65 -22.62
N SER A 13 -18.96 -29.79 -22.49
CA SER A 13 -17.58 -30.08 -22.95
C SER A 13 -16.52 -29.03 -22.55
N SER A 14 -15.29 -29.50 -22.45
CA SER A 14 -14.01 -28.86 -22.11
C SER A 14 -13.47 -27.83 -23.12
N ASN A 15 -12.72 -26.81 -22.67
CA ASN A 15 -11.55 -26.28 -23.40
C ASN A 15 -10.67 -25.35 -22.53
N ARG A 16 -9.44 -25.78 -22.23
CA ARG A 16 -8.33 -24.91 -21.79
C ARG A 16 -7.61 -24.39 -23.03
N SER A 17 -7.44 -23.08 -23.16
CA SER A 17 -6.52 -22.47 -24.14
C SER A 17 -5.36 -21.80 -23.40
N PHE A 18 -4.14 -22.30 -23.63
CA PHE A 18 -2.89 -21.66 -23.23
C PHE A 18 -2.71 -20.35 -24.01
N ARG A 19 -2.35 -19.25 -23.33
CA ARG A 19 -1.82 -18.04 -23.98
C ARG A 19 -0.34 -17.86 -23.61
N PRO A 20 0.53 -17.46 -24.55
CA PRO A 20 1.95 -17.23 -24.30
C PRO A 20 2.17 -15.94 -23.47
N PRO A 21 3.30 -15.83 -22.75
CA PRO A 21 3.63 -14.64 -21.97
C PRO A 21 3.97 -13.42 -22.86
N PRO A 22 3.73 -12.19 -22.36
CA PRO A 22 4.01 -10.95 -23.07
C PRO A 22 5.52 -10.64 -23.21
N PRO A 23 5.92 -9.80 -24.20
CA PRO A 23 7.32 -9.47 -24.46
C PRO A 23 7.95 -8.60 -23.37
N ALA A 24 9.27 -8.73 -23.20
CA ALA A 24 10.04 -7.98 -22.22
C ALA A 24 10.09 -6.47 -22.52
N PRO A 25 10.11 -5.61 -21.48
CA PRO A 25 10.16 -4.16 -21.63
C PRO A 25 11.53 -3.66 -22.19
N PRO A 26 11.55 -2.48 -22.83
CA PRO A 26 12.77 -1.94 -23.45
C PRO A 26 13.80 -1.49 -22.40
N ARG A 27 15.09 -1.62 -22.74
CA ARG A 27 16.22 -1.21 -21.89
C ARG A 27 16.29 0.33 -21.81
N GLN A 28 16.41 0.88 -20.60
CA GLN A 28 16.62 2.31 -20.36
C GLN A 28 18.08 2.72 -20.62
N PRO A 29 18.34 4.00 -20.99
CA PRO A 29 19.66 4.47 -21.42
C PRO A 29 20.64 4.70 -20.26
N ASP A 30 21.92 4.53 -20.56
CA ASP A 30 23.06 4.63 -19.63
C ASP A 30 23.38 6.10 -19.25
N MET A 31 23.22 6.46 -17.98
CA MET A 31 23.55 7.78 -17.40
C MET A 31 24.84 7.77 -16.55
N ARG A 32 25.90 7.09 -17.00
CA ARG A 32 27.25 7.21 -16.38
C ARG A 32 27.97 8.55 -16.61
N ARG A 33 27.33 9.60 -17.13
CA ARG A 33 27.97 10.89 -17.41
C ARG A 33 27.37 12.01 -16.55
N GLY A 34 28.02 12.28 -15.41
CA GLY A 34 27.75 13.49 -14.63
C GLY A 34 28.07 13.40 -13.14
N MET A 35 29.22 12.86 -12.74
CA MET A 35 29.65 12.85 -11.32
C MET A 35 31.11 13.26 -11.21
N ASP A 36 31.38 14.54 -11.46
CA ASP A 36 32.61 15.22 -11.03
C ASP A 36 32.22 16.64 -10.62
N SER A 37 31.96 16.88 -9.32
CA SER A 37 32.09 18.18 -8.61
C SER A 37 31.19 18.25 -7.36
N ILE A 38 31.47 17.45 -6.34
CA ILE A 38 31.05 17.76 -4.95
C ILE A 38 32.03 17.06 -3.99
N SER A 39 33.28 17.53 -3.97
CA SER A 39 34.32 17.03 -3.05
C SER A 39 35.08 18.17 -2.35
N SER A 40 34.49 19.35 -2.20
CA SER A 40 35.13 20.42 -1.43
C SER A 40 34.12 21.20 -0.61
N CYS A 41 34.51 21.48 0.63
CA CYS A 41 33.77 22.09 1.73
C CYS A 41 32.89 21.05 2.45
N LEU A 42 33.19 20.56 3.65
CA LEU A 42 33.53 21.31 4.86
C LEU A 42 34.35 20.43 5.84
N GLY A 43 35.42 20.99 6.39
CA GLY A 43 36.13 20.45 7.54
C GLY A 43 35.99 21.37 8.78
N GLY A 44 35.78 20.75 9.95
CA GLY A 44 36.20 21.18 11.30
C GLY A 44 35.39 22.23 12.09
N SER A 45 34.73 21.82 13.19
CA SER A 45 35.06 22.20 14.60
C SER A 45 34.18 21.45 15.62
N GLU A 46 34.71 21.25 16.83
CA GLU A 46 34.16 20.51 17.98
C GLU A 46 32.91 21.15 18.63
N GLY A 47 32.09 20.33 19.30
CA GLY A 47 31.15 20.77 20.35
C GLY A 47 29.66 20.76 20.01
N ALA A 48 28.99 19.62 20.20
CA ALA A 48 27.58 19.46 20.62
C ALA A 48 27.25 17.96 20.52
N GLU A 49 26.63 17.36 21.55
CA GLU A 49 25.77 16.20 21.30
C GLU A 49 24.65 16.71 20.39
N SER A 50 24.87 16.57 19.08
CA SER A 50 23.92 16.94 18.05
C SER A 50 22.66 16.14 18.31
N ARG A 51 21.65 16.85 18.82
CA ARG A 51 20.31 16.31 18.97
C ARG A 51 19.88 15.93 17.56
N TYR A 52 19.59 14.64 17.34
CA TYR A 52 19.15 14.18 16.03
C TYR A 52 17.92 15.00 15.62
N GLU A 53 18.03 15.67 14.49
CA GLU A 53 16.91 16.27 13.79
C GLU A 53 16.69 15.48 12.51
N THR A 54 15.46 15.04 12.31
CA THR A 54 15.07 14.29 11.11
C THR A 54 15.30 15.17 9.88
N PRO A 55 16.17 14.77 8.94
CA PRO A 55 16.41 15.53 7.72
C PRO A 55 15.14 15.69 6.88
N PRO A 56 15.04 16.73 6.05
CA PRO A 56 13.94 16.88 5.11
C PRO A 56 13.90 15.70 4.13
N ALA A 57 12.70 15.39 3.60
CA ALA A 57 12.48 14.25 2.70
C ALA A 57 13.41 14.25 1.48
N SER A 58 13.77 15.42 0.95
CA SER A 58 14.72 15.57 -0.16
C SER A 58 16.12 15.07 0.18
N GLU A 59 16.58 15.28 1.41
CA GLU A 59 17.87 14.80 1.88
C GLU A 59 17.84 13.30 2.16
N LEU A 60 16.74 12.79 2.73
CA LEU A 60 16.53 11.35 2.91
C LEU A 60 16.52 10.61 1.57
N GLN A 61 15.86 11.15 0.54
CA GLN A 61 15.87 10.59 -0.82
C GLN A 61 17.27 10.59 -1.43
N ARG A 62 18.05 11.66 -1.21
CA ARG A 62 19.46 11.72 -1.65
C ARG A 62 20.31 10.64 -0.98
N LEU A 63 20.07 10.33 0.29
CA LEU A 63 20.77 9.24 0.98
C LEU A 63 20.46 7.86 0.37
N MET A 64 19.23 7.65 -0.11
CA MET A 64 18.84 6.40 -0.79
C MET A 64 19.55 6.23 -2.15
N TRP A 65 19.85 7.34 -2.84
CA TRP A 65 20.44 7.34 -4.17
C TRP A 65 21.97 7.44 -4.21
N THR A 66 22.60 7.68 -3.06
CA THR A 66 24.06 7.84 -2.93
C THR A 66 24.77 6.62 -2.37
N LYS A 67 24.05 5.68 -1.72
CA LYS A 67 24.65 4.44 -1.19
C LYS A 67 24.67 3.33 -2.26
N PRO A 68 25.83 2.69 -2.52
CA PRO A 68 25.90 1.52 -3.39
C PRO A 68 25.36 0.30 -2.63
N GLY A 69 24.05 0.05 -2.73
CA GLY A 69 23.49 -1.26 -2.45
C GLY A 69 23.76 -2.21 -3.62
N THR A 70 23.89 -3.50 -3.33
CA THR A 70 23.76 -4.55 -4.35
C THR A 70 22.34 -4.52 -4.92
N SER A 71 22.19 -4.96 -6.17
CA SER A 71 20.89 -5.14 -6.81
C SER A 71 20.59 -6.63 -6.98
N ASP A 72 21.04 -7.44 -6.03
CA ASP A 72 20.83 -8.88 -6.06
C ASP A 72 19.35 -9.18 -5.77
N HIS A 73 18.92 -10.39 -6.11
CA HIS A 73 17.54 -10.80 -5.86
C HIS A 73 17.22 -10.90 -4.36
N MET A 74 18.24 -11.03 -3.50
CA MET A 74 18.11 -11.10 -2.05
C MET A 74 19.38 -10.61 -1.36
N ASP A 75 19.22 -9.66 -0.44
CA ASP A 75 20.33 -9.06 0.32
C ASP A 75 20.05 -9.12 1.82
N GLU A 76 21.08 -9.41 2.61
CA GLU A 76 21.02 -9.30 4.08
C GLU A 76 21.21 -7.84 4.49
N VAL A 77 20.15 -7.19 4.93
CA VAL A 77 20.19 -5.76 5.29
C VAL A 77 20.46 -5.54 6.77
N GLN A 78 20.21 -6.57 7.59
CA GLN A 78 20.51 -6.66 9.02
C GLN A 78 20.73 -8.14 9.36
N PRO A 79 21.44 -8.47 10.45
CA PRO A 79 21.64 -9.86 10.86
C PRO A 79 20.33 -10.65 10.92
N ARG A 80 20.21 -11.64 10.03
CA ARG A 80 19.02 -12.52 9.84
C ARG A 80 17.77 -11.83 9.28
N ILE A 81 17.90 -10.64 8.71
CA ILE A 81 16.82 -9.93 8.00
C ILE A 81 17.27 -9.73 6.55
N TYR A 82 16.52 -10.37 5.66
CA TYR A 82 16.76 -10.32 4.24
C TYR A 82 15.65 -9.52 3.56
N ILE A 83 16.04 -8.67 2.61
CA ILE A 83 15.11 -8.07 1.64
C ILE A 83 15.36 -8.77 0.32
N GLY A 84 14.31 -9.30 -0.30
CA GLY A 84 14.41 -9.96 -1.59
C GLY A 84 13.19 -9.72 -2.46
N ASP A 85 13.35 -9.97 -3.75
CA ASP A 85 12.29 -9.82 -4.74
C ASP A 85 11.52 -11.13 -4.98
N MET A 86 10.62 -11.11 -5.98
CA MET A 86 9.82 -12.28 -6.34
C MET A 86 10.70 -13.47 -6.80
N TYR A 87 11.86 -13.24 -7.40
CA TYR A 87 12.75 -14.31 -7.84
C TYR A 87 13.34 -15.03 -6.64
N ALA A 88 13.88 -14.29 -5.67
CA ALA A 88 14.38 -14.88 -4.43
C ALA A 88 13.29 -15.62 -3.66
N ALA A 89 12.07 -15.06 -3.59
CA ALA A 89 10.95 -15.69 -2.90
C ALA A 89 10.53 -17.04 -3.52
N LYS A 90 10.77 -17.26 -4.81
CA LYS A 90 10.44 -18.52 -5.52
C LYS A 90 11.60 -19.51 -5.56
N ASP A 91 12.83 -19.06 -5.32
CA ASP A 91 14.02 -19.91 -5.34
C ASP A 91 14.21 -20.65 -4.01
N LYS A 92 13.66 -21.87 -3.95
CA LYS A 92 13.79 -22.75 -2.79
C LYS A 92 15.25 -23.06 -2.43
N ARG A 93 16.16 -23.13 -3.40
CA ARG A 93 17.57 -23.44 -3.13
C ARG A 93 18.22 -22.27 -2.40
N THR A 94 18.00 -21.05 -2.88
CA THR A 94 18.50 -19.82 -2.23
C THR A 94 17.94 -19.69 -0.81
N LEU A 95 16.63 -19.88 -0.62
CA LEU A 95 16.00 -19.86 0.72
C LEU A 95 16.59 -20.93 1.65
N GLN A 96 16.89 -22.13 1.15
CA GLN A 96 17.49 -23.22 1.93
C GLN A 96 18.95 -22.95 2.29
N THR A 97 19.76 -22.47 1.34
CA THR A 97 21.18 -22.14 1.56
C THR A 97 21.33 -21.04 2.62
N HIS A 98 20.44 -20.06 2.65
CA HIS A 98 20.41 -18.99 3.64
C HIS A 98 19.60 -19.33 4.91
N HIS A 99 19.11 -20.56 5.03
CA HIS A 99 18.33 -21.04 6.17
C HIS A 99 17.11 -20.15 6.51
N ILE A 100 16.44 -19.62 5.48
CA ILE A 100 15.23 -18.82 5.65
C ILE A 100 14.09 -19.72 6.15
N THR A 101 13.55 -19.38 7.32
CA THR A 101 12.48 -20.15 7.98
C THR A 101 11.09 -19.57 7.75
N HIS A 102 11.00 -18.28 7.42
CA HIS A 102 9.74 -17.55 7.26
C HIS A 102 9.85 -16.60 6.05
N VAL A 103 8.82 -16.58 5.21
CA VAL A 103 8.72 -15.67 4.05
C VAL A 103 7.48 -14.81 4.21
N LEU A 104 7.66 -13.50 4.28
CA LEU A 104 6.57 -12.53 4.34
C LEU A 104 6.36 -11.93 2.93
N ASN A 105 5.27 -12.29 2.26
CA ASN A 105 4.97 -11.77 0.93
C ASN A 105 4.22 -10.43 1.02
N ALA A 106 4.96 -9.32 0.92
CA ALA A 106 4.39 -7.96 0.90
C ALA A 106 3.70 -7.59 -0.43
N ALA A 107 3.79 -8.46 -1.44
CA ALA A 107 3.20 -8.26 -2.77
C ALA A 107 2.07 -9.25 -3.08
N ASP A 108 1.54 -9.95 -2.07
CA ASP A 108 0.39 -10.82 -2.28
C ASP A 108 -0.88 -10.01 -2.55
N GLY A 109 -1.72 -10.54 -3.45
CA GLY A 109 -2.91 -9.86 -3.96
C GLY A 109 -2.67 -9.09 -5.27
N LYS A 110 -3.75 -8.91 -6.05
CA LYS A 110 -3.70 -8.30 -7.40
C LYS A 110 -3.15 -6.86 -7.42
N PHE A 111 -3.16 -6.19 -6.27
CA PHE A 111 -2.54 -4.90 -6.00
C PHE A 111 -2.10 -4.91 -4.53
N ASN A 112 -0.85 -5.28 -4.23
CA ASN A 112 -0.15 -5.32 -2.92
C ASN A 112 -0.98 -4.90 -1.69
N VAL A 113 -1.18 -5.84 -0.75
CA VAL A 113 -2.08 -5.81 0.43
C VAL A 113 -3.51 -5.35 0.11
N ASN A 114 -4.20 -6.20 -0.66
CA ASN A 114 -5.63 -6.09 -0.93
C ASN A 114 -6.39 -7.16 -0.13
N THR A 115 -7.03 -6.79 0.98
CA THR A 115 -7.97 -7.69 1.70
C THR A 115 -9.33 -7.81 1.00
N GLY A 116 -9.52 -7.18 -0.17
CA GLY A 116 -10.72 -7.31 -1.01
C GLY A 116 -11.89 -6.41 -0.58
N LYS A 117 -13.13 -6.80 -0.90
CA LYS A 117 -14.35 -6.05 -0.53
C LYS A 117 -14.62 -6.20 0.96
N VAL A 118 -14.71 -5.08 1.67
CA VAL A 118 -15.03 -5.05 3.11
C VAL A 118 -16.47 -4.62 3.33
N LEU A 119 -17.23 -5.37 4.13
CA LEU A 119 -18.58 -5.01 4.58
C LEU A 119 -18.51 -4.50 6.01
N VAL A 120 -18.83 -3.22 6.22
CA VAL A 120 -19.02 -2.64 7.56
C VAL A 120 -20.50 -2.54 7.84
N HIS A 121 -21.02 -3.31 8.81
CA HIS A 121 -22.44 -3.35 9.13
C HIS A 121 -22.73 -3.08 10.61
N CYS A 122 -23.96 -2.67 10.89
CA CYS A 122 -24.54 -2.72 12.22
C CYS A 122 -25.98 -3.26 12.10
N ALA A 123 -26.89 -2.92 13.02
CA ALA A 123 -28.28 -3.40 12.91
C ALA A 123 -29.00 -2.90 11.64
N MET A 124 -28.92 -1.59 11.35
CA MET A 124 -29.60 -0.97 10.19
C MET A 124 -28.61 -0.36 9.18
N GLY A 125 -27.32 -0.37 9.50
CA GLY A 125 -26.30 0.29 8.67
C GLY A 125 -26.44 1.81 8.62
N LEU A 126 -27.06 2.44 9.64
CA LEU A 126 -27.34 3.88 9.68
C LEU A 126 -26.42 4.67 10.59
N SER A 127 -26.04 4.13 11.76
CA SER A 127 -25.40 4.90 12.83
C SER A 127 -24.00 4.37 13.18
N ARG A 128 -23.88 3.24 13.89
CA ARG A 128 -22.56 2.69 14.31
C ARG A 128 -21.61 2.42 13.15
N SER A 129 -22.08 1.71 12.13
CA SER A 129 -21.24 1.32 11.00
C SER A 129 -20.92 2.50 10.06
N SER A 130 -21.84 3.45 9.89
CA SER A 130 -21.58 4.64 9.09
C SER A 130 -20.57 5.55 9.77
N SER A 131 -20.62 5.71 11.10
CA SER A 131 -19.61 6.46 11.86
C SER A 131 -18.20 5.91 11.68
N LEU A 132 -18.02 4.58 11.70
CA LEU A 132 -16.72 3.96 11.44
C LEU A 132 -16.22 4.22 10.01
N VAL A 133 -17.11 4.13 9.02
CA VAL A 133 -16.76 4.43 7.62
C VAL A 133 -16.40 5.91 7.44
N LEU A 134 -17.14 6.83 8.08
CA LEU A 134 -16.82 8.26 8.05
C LEU A 134 -15.44 8.54 8.64
N ALA A 135 -15.14 7.99 9.83
CA ALA A 135 -13.83 8.14 10.45
C ALA A 135 -12.71 7.57 9.59
N TYR A 136 -12.93 6.40 8.96
CA TYR A 136 -11.98 5.79 8.03
C TYR A 136 -11.67 6.72 6.85
N LEU A 137 -12.70 7.27 6.20
CA LEU A 137 -12.52 8.20 5.08
C LEU A 137 -11.82 9.51 5.51
N MET A 138 -12.05 9.98 6.74
CA MET A 138 -11.36 11.16 7.26
C MET A 138 -9.87 10.89 7.50
N ILE A 139 -9.52 9.72 8.04
CA ILE A 139 -8.15 9.37 8.42
C ILE A 139 -7.31 8.92 7.23
N ASP A 140 -7.84 8.01 6.40
CA ASP A 140 -7.09 7.32 5.35
C ASP A 140 -7.16 8.05 4.00
N GLU A 141 -8.32 8.63 3.69
CA GLU A 141 -8.56 9.38 2.45
C GLU A 141 -8.45 10.90 2.65
N ASN A 142 -8.07 11.34 3.84
CA ASN A 142 -7.86 12.75 4.21
C ASN A 142 -9.06 13.67 3.87
N LEU A 143 -10.28 13.16 4.02
CA LEU A 143 -11.50 13.95 3.82
C LEU A 143 -11.86 14.76 5.07
N SER A 144 -12.40 15.95 4.88
CA SER A 144 -13.10 16.64 5.96
C SER A 144 -14.34 15.86 6.38
N LEU A 145 -14.81 16.02 7.63
CA LEU A 145 -16.05 15.39 8.07
C LEU A 145 -17.22 15.70 7.12
N VAL A 146 -17.29 16.91 6.58
CA VAL A 146 -18.32 17.32 5.61
C VAL A 146 -18.21 16.52 4.31
N ASP A 147 -17.00 16.35 3.78
CA ASP A 147 -16.78 15.66 2.52
C ASP A 147 -16.96 14.14 2.66
N ALA A 148 -16.55 13.56 3.80
CA ALA A 148 -16.84 12.18 4.14
C ALA A 148 -18.35 11.92 4.22
N ILE A 149 -19.12 12.82 4.85
CA ILE A 149 -20.59 12.71 4.91
C ILE A 149 -21.19 12.76 3.51
N LYS A 150 -20.79 13.72 2.66
CA LYS A 150 -21.29 13.82 1.28
C LYS A 150 -20.98 12.56 0.47
N ALA A 151 -19.76 12.02 0.58
CA ALA A 151 -19.32 10.84 -0.16
C ALA A 151 -20.17 9.60 0.18
N VAL A 152 -20.43 9.37 1.48
CA VAL A 152 -21.24 8.23 1.92
C VAL A 152 -22.73 8.47 1.64
N ALA A 153 -23.24 9.68 1.92
CA ALA A 153 -24.65 10.03 1.72
C ALA A 153 -25.10 10.00 0.26
N ALA A 154 -24.19 10.17 -0.70
CA ALA A 154 -24.48 10.03 -2.13
C ALA A 154 -24.95 8.62 -2.52
N ASN A 155 -24.58 7.59 -1.74
CA ASN A 155 -24.83 6.19 -2.07
C ASN A 155 -25.68 5.46 -1.02
N ARG A 156 -25.72 5.97 0.22
CA ARG A 156 -26.46 5.35 1.32
C ARG A 156 -26.95 6.40 2.32
N ASN A 157 -28.22 6.33 2.69
CA ASN A 157 -28.74 7.09 3.81
C ASN A 157 -28.01 6.72 5.10
N ILE A 158 -27.46 7.72 5.79
CA ILE A 158 -26.74 7.56 7.05
C ILE A 158 -27.27 8.54 8.08
N CYS A 159 -27.27 8.12 9.34
CA CYS A 159 -27.68 8.92 10.49
C CYS A 159 -26.90 8.45 11.74
N PRO A 160 -25.62 8.82 11.87
CA PRO A 160 -24.91 8.75 13.15
C PRO A 160 -25.72 9.44 14.25
N ASN A 161 -25.71 8.89 15.47
CA ASN A 161 -26.35 9.57 16.59
C ASN A 161 -25.53 10.81 17.01
N ALA A 162 -26.14 11.69 17.83
CA ALA A 162 -25.49 12.93 18.26
C ALA A 162 -24.13 12.71 18.94
N GLY A 163 -23.99 11.67 19.78
CA GLY A 163 -22.73 11.33 20.44
C GLY A 163 -21.64 10.95 19.44
N PHE A 164 -21.97 10.15 18.42
CA PHE A 164 -21.01 9.82 17.37
C PHE A 164 -20.67 11.02 16.48
N LEU A 165 -21.62 11.91 16.21
CA LEU A 165 -21.33 13.15 15.47
C LEU A 165 -20.37 14.05 16.23
N GLU A 166 -20.52 14.18 17.55
CA GLU A 166 -19.58 14.94 18.38
C GLU A 166 -18.19 14.32 18.38
N GLN A 167 -18.09 13.00 18.52
CA GLN A 167 -16.80 12.29 18.43
C GLN A 167 -16.14 12.47 17.06
N LEU A 168 -16.91 12.39 15.97
CA LEU A 168 -16.40 12.64 14.62
C LEU A 168 -15.98 14.09 14.43
N ARG A 169 -16.68 15.05 15.03
CA ARG A 169 -16.33 16.48 15.00
C ARG A 169 -15.01 16.75 15.73
N ASP A 170 -14.79 16.08 16.87
CA ASP A 170 -13.53 16.22 17.59
C ASP A 170 -12.37 15.55 16.85
N LEU A 171 -12.61 14.41 16.20
CA LEU A 171 -11.64 13.81 15.27
C LEU A 171 -11.31 14.76 14.11
N ASP A 172 -12.31 15.37 13.48
CA ASP A 172 -12.11 16.31 12.37
C ASP A 172 -11.20 17.48 12.77
N LYS A 173 -11.45 18.07 13.95
CA LYS A 173 -10.57 19.10 14.53
C LYS A 173 -9.15 18.59 14.70
N GLN A 174 -8.97 17.42 15.32
CA GLN A 174 -7.64 16.86 15.57
C GLN A 174 -6.85 16.65 14.27
N LEU A 175 -7.48 16.08 13.26
CA LEU A 175 -6.84 15.86 11.95
C LEU A 175 -6.49 17.18 11.25
N HIS A 176 -7.36 18.20 11.34
CA HIS A 176 -7.10 19.51 10.73
C HIS A 176 -6.10 20.37 11.51
N TYR A 177 -5.93 20.11 12.81
CA TYR A 177 -4.83 20.69 13.60
C TYR A 177 -3.50 20.01 13.32
N GLN A 178 -3.50 18.73 12.95
CA GLN A 178 -2.29 17.95 12.64
C GLN A 178 -1.81 18.12 11.20
N ALA A 179 -2.71 18.49 10.27
CA ALA A 179 -2.38 18.75 8.87
C ALA A 179 -1.85 20.19 8.60
N ARG A 180 -1.54 20.95 9.66
CA ARG A 180 -0.92 22.29 9.63
C ARG A 180 0.41 22.25 10.35
#